data_AF-D5WME6-F1
#
_entry.id   AF-D5WME6-F1
#
_cell.length_a   1.000
_cell.length_b   1.000
_cell.length_c   1.000
_cell.angle_alpha   90.00
_cell.angle_beta   90.00
_cell.angle_gamma   90.00
#
_symmetry.space_group_name_H-M   'P 1'
#
loop_
_entity.id
_entity.type
_entity.pdbx_description
1 polymer ?
#
loop_
_entity_poly.entity_id
_entity_poly.type
_entity_poly.pdbx_seq_one_letter_code
_entity_poly.pdbx_strand_id
1 'polypeptide(L)'
;MLDLSEVVTDPDLGSHEISIERATGERLPSGEWQETYEPDTVTGVVHPASKAQLETLPEGERLYPTIAVFCDAPLAVADFVLHQGARWRVTADSDWSDYGYYYALATRHDATSRPRAGAFVVT
;
A
#
# COMPACT_ATOMS: atom_id res chain seq x y z
N MET A 1 -16.47 22.26 -5.62
CA MET A 1 -16.20 20.88 -5.17
C MET A 1 -15.83 20.94 -3.70
N LEU A 2 -16.17 19.93 -2.91
CA LEU A 2 -15.88 19.90 -1.47
C LEU A 2 -14.46 19.35 -1.27
N ASP A 3 -13.61 20.09 -0.57
CA ASP A 3 -12.26 19.66 -0.17
C ASP A 3 -12.37 18.91 1.17
N LEU A 4 -11.79 17.71 1.22
CA LEU A 4 -11.81 16.79 2.36
C LEU A 4 -10.39 16.50 2.89
N SER A 5 -9.37 17.21 2.41
CA SER A 5 -7.99 17.07 2.89
C SER A 5 -7.89 17.27 4.41
N GLU A 6 -8.53 18.32 4.94
CA GLU A 6 -8.60 18.60 6.38
C GLU A 6 -9.06 17.38 7.19
N VAL A 7 -10.12 16.71 6.72
CA VAL A 7 -10.73 15.55 7.38
C VAL A 7 -9.79 14.35 7.37
N VAL A 8 -9.07 14.09 6.26
CA VAL A 8 -8.14 12.95 6.16
C VAL A 8 -6.89 13.17 7.00
N THR A 9 -6.47 14.43 7.17
CA THR A 9 -5.33 14.82 8.02
C THR A 9 -5.72 15.10 9.47
N ASP A 10 -6.99 14.97 9.83
CA ASP A 10 -7.50 15.29 11.17
C ASP A 10 -7.05 14.24 12.21
N PRO A 11 -6.27 14.61 13.23
CA PRO A 11 -5.86 13.70 14.30
C PRO A 11 -7.05 13.12 15.08
N ASP A 12 -8.17 13.84 15.18
CA ASP A 12 -9.37 13.37 15.90
C ASP A 12 -10.05 12.20 15.19
N LEU A 13 -9.78 12.03 13.88
CA LEU A 13 -10.19 10.87 13.07
C LEU A 13 -9.16 9.76 13.05
N GLY A 14 -8.09 9.88 13.85
CA GLY A 14 -7.01 8.89 13.93
C GLY A 14 -5.95 9.04 12.85
N SER A 15 -5.87 10.21 12.20
CA SER A 15 -4.81 10.51 11.25
C SER A 15 -3.45 10.52 11.92
N HIS A 16 -2.46 9.91 11.29
CA HIS A 16 -1.09 9.84 11.77
C HIS A 16 -0.11 9.73 10.60
N GLU A 17 1.17 9.94 10.88
CA GLU A 17 2.24 9.70 9.92
C GLU A 17 2.37 8.18 9.68
N ILE A 18 2.35 7.79 8.41
CA ILE A 18 2.42 6.43 7.92
C ILE A 18 3.74 6.29 7.16
N SER A 19 4.61 5.40 7.65
CA SER A 19 5.85 5.07 6.94
C SER A 19 5.53 4.16 5.74
N ILE A 20 6.13 4.48 4.60
CA ILE A 20 5.97 3.73 3.35
C ILE A 20 7.33 3.42 2.72
N GLU A 21 7.35 2.50 1.78
CA GLU A 21 8.50 2.23 0.92
C GLU A 21 8.06 2.33 -0.54
N ARG A 22 8.61 3.28 -1.28
CA ARG A 22 8.29 3.54 -2.69
C ARG A 22 8.98 2.51 -3.57
N ALA A 23 8.20 1.80 -4.37
CA ALA A 23 8.72 0.84 -5.33
C ALA A 23 9.28 1.58 -6.55
N THR A 24 10.58 1.43 -6.75
CA THR A 24 11.27 1.84 -7.97
C THR A 24 11.84 0.61 -8.65
N GLY A 25 12.10 0.68 -9.95
CA GLY A 25 12.75 -0.45 -10.60
C GLY A 25 13.48 -0.07 -11.86
N GLU A 26 14.55 -0.83 -12.11
CA GLU A 26 15.37 -0.71 -13.29
C GLU A 26 15.45 -2.05 -14.01
N ARG A 27 15.50 -2.00 -15.34
CA ARG A 27 15.80 -3.17 -16.17
C ARG A 27 17.32 -3.32 -16.27
N LEU A 28 17.86 -4.36 -15.65
CA LEU A 28 19.30 -4.65 -15.73
C LEU A 28 19.72 -5.01 -17.15
N PRO A 29 21.01 -4.84 -17.52
CA PRO A 29 21.55 -5.30 -18.79
C PRO A 29 21.38 -6.81 -19.05
N SER A 30 21.20 -7.60 -17.98
CA SER A 30 20.87 -9.04 -18.05
C SER A 30 19.43 -9.32 -18.52
N GLY A 31 18.59 -8.29 -18.66
CA GLY A 31 17.18 -8.39 -18.99
C GLY A 31 16.27 -8.64 -17.79
N GLU A 32 16.83 -8.75 -16.58
CA GLU A 32 16.09 -8.92 -15.34
C GLU A 32 15.50 -7.59 -14.84
N TRP A 33 14.31 -7.63 -14.26
CA TRP A 33 13.74 -6.50 -13.53
C TRP A 33 14.25 -6.53 -12.10
N GLN A 34 14.87 -5.45 -11.64
CA GLN A 34 15.29 -5.28 -10.26
C GLN A 34 14.42 -4.19 -9.62
N GLU A 35 13.66 -4.59 -8.61
CA GLU A 35 12.84 -3.67 -7.81
C GLU A 35 13.64 -3.23 -6.57
N THR A 36 13.67 -1.92 -6.33
CA THR A 36 14.31 -1.27 -5.19
C THR A 36 13.25 -0.48 -4.43
N TYR A 37 13.40 -0.37 -3.12
CA TYR A 37 12.42 0.32 -2.27
C TYR A 37 13.07 1.45 -1.51
N GLU A 38 12.54 2.66 -1.65
CA GLU A 38 13.04 3.86 -0.97
C GLU A 38 12.07 4.27 0.15
N PRO A 39 12.56 4.54 1.37
CA PRO A 39 11.69 4.94 2.47
C PRO A 39 11.10 6.33 2.24
N ASP A 40 9.82 6.49 2.55
CA ASP A 40 9.08 7.75 2.46
C ASP A 40 7.97 7.78 3.54
N THR A 41 7.28 8.90 3.69
CA THR A 41 6.23 9.10 4.72
C THR A 41 5.05 9.86 4.14
N VAL A 42 3.84 9.44 4.51
CA VAL A 42 2.58 10.11 4.15
C VAL A 42 1.72 10.31 5.39
N THR A 43 0.82 11.28 5.39
CA THR A 43 -0.10 11.49 6.53
C THR A 43 -1.49 10.99 6.16
N GLY A 44 -2.12 10.23 7.05
CA GLY A 44 -3.44 9.72 6.76
C GLY A 44 -4.00 8.74 7.78
N VAL A 45 -5.08 8.08 7.38
CA VAL A 45 -5.81 7.12 8.18
C VAL A 45 -5.70 5.73 7.56
N VAL A 46 -5.41 4.73 8.40
CA VAL A 46 -5.38 3.31 8.03
C VAL A 46 -6.48 2.58 8.77
N HIS A 47 -7.26 1.78 8.06
CA HIS A 47 -8.25 0.90 8.68
C HIS A 47 -8.34 -0.46 7.96
N PRO A 48 -8.91 -1.50 8.60
CA PRO A 48 -9.17 -2.78 7.93
C PRO A 48 -10.12 -2.60 6.75
N ALA A 49 -9.82 -3.21 5.60
CA ALA A 49 -10.68 -3.10 4.43
C ALA A 49 -12.07 -3.72 4.70
N SER A 50 -13.13 -3.02 4.28
CA SER A 50 -14.50 -3.50 4.36
C SER A 50 -14.77 -4.58 3.31
N LYS A 51 -15.84 -5.37 3.49
CA LYS A 51 -16.23 -6.41 2.52
C LYS A 51 -16.44 -5.86 1.11
N ALA A 52 -17.09 -4.70 0.98
CA ALA A 52 -17.32 -4.07 -0.31
C ALA A 52 -16.02 -3.64 -1.00
N GLN A 53 -15.02 -3.18 -0.23
CA GLN A 53 -13.70 -2.87 -0.77
C GLN A 53 -12.94 -4.13 -1.18
N LEU A 54 -13.08 -5.24 -0.45
CA LEU A 54 -12.46 -6.51 -0.85
C LEU A 54 -13.04 -7.05 -2.17
N GLU A 55 -14.32 -6.79 -2.47
CA GLU A 55 -14.94 -7.21 -3.72
C GLU A 55 -14.34 -6.52 -4.96
N THR A 56 -13.68 -5.37 -4.80
CA THR A 56 -12.98 -4.72 -5.92
C THR A 56 -11.65 -5.39 -6.27
N LEU A 57 -11.10 -6.21 -5.37
CA LEU A 57 -9.86 -6.95 -5.62
C LEU A 57 -10.12 -8.19 -6.49
N PRO A 58 -9.11 -8.66 -7.25
CA PRO A 58 -9.16 -9.94 -7.94
C PRO A 58 -9.45 -11.10 -6.97
N GLU A 59 -10.18 -12.12 -7.42
CA GLU A 59 -10.65 -13.23 -6.59
C GLU A 59 -9.54 -13.87 -5.72
N GLY A 60 -8.35 -14.07 -6.30
CA GLY A 60 -7.20 -14.67 -5.61
C GLY A 60 -6.61 -13.81 -4.51
N GLU A 61 -6.84 -12.49 -4.52
CA GLU A 61 -6.29 -11.55 -3.53
C GLU A 61 -7.25 -11.28 -2.36
N ARG A 62 -8.55 -11.53 -2.53
CA ARG A 62 -9.60 -11.27 -1.51
C ARG A 62 -9.44 -12.05 -0.21
N LEU A 63 -8.70 -13.15 -0.25
CA LEU A 63 -8.48 -14.03 0.90
C LEU A 63 -7.38 -13.52 1.83
N TYR A 64 -6.54 -12.60 1.36
CA TYR A 64 -5.44 -12.08 2.16
C TYR A 64 -5.90 -10.87 3.00
N PRO A 65 -5.36 -10.72 4.23
CA PRO A 65 -5.62 -9.53 5.03
C PRO A 65 -5.29 -8.27 4.24
N THR A 66 -6.22 -7.33 4.19
CA THR A 66 -6.09 -6.09 3.42
C THR A 66 -6.49 -4.89 4.28
N ILE A 67 -5.72 -3.82 4.18
CA ILE A 67 -6.00 -2.51 4.77
C ILE A 67 -6.40 -1.53 3.69
N ALA A 68 -7.21 -0.56 4.07
CA ALA A 68 -7.51 0.63 3.31
C ALA A 68 -6.72 1.80 3.89
N VAL A 69 -6.15 2.62 3.01
CA VAL A 69 -5.34 3.78 3.36
C VAL A 69 -5.91 5.00 2.68
N PHE A 70 -6.25 6.02 3.46
CA PHE A 70 -6.59 7.36 2.98
C PHE A 70 -5.47 8.30 3.38
N CYS A 71 -4.88 9.02 2.45
CA CYS A 71 -3.70 9.84 2.72
C CYS A 71 -3.62 11.10 1.86
N ASP A 72 -2.71 11.99 2.22
CA ASP A 72 -2.45 13.29 1.59
C ASP A 72 -1.62 13.22 0.30
N ALA A 73 -1.03 12.06 -0.01
CA ALA A 73 -0.18 11.83 -1.16
C ALA A 73 -0.54 10.54 -1.91
N PRO A 74 -0.30 10.44 -3.23
CA PRO A 74 -0.61 9.24 -3.98
C PRO A 74 0.24 8.05 -3.52
N LEU A 75 -0.36 6.86 -3.50
CA LEU A 75 0.31 5.57 -3.31
C LEU A 75 0.23 4.78 -4.61
N ALA A 76 1.37 4.28 -5.10
CA ALA A 76 1.42 3.52 -6.33
C ALA A 76 1.31 2.01 -6.06
N VAL A 77 0.78 1.26 -7.03
CA VAL A 77 0.83 -0.21 -7.00
C VAL A 77 2.28 -0.66 -6.81
N ALA A 78 2.47 -1.66 -5.95
CA ALA A 78 3.74 -2.20 -5.49
C ALA A 78 4.49 -1.40 -4.41
N ASP A 79 4.08 -0.18 -4.07
CA ASP A 79 4.55 0.49 -2.85
C ASP A 79 4.22 -0.37 -1.62
N PHE A 80 5.00 -0.23 -0.56
CA PHE A 80 4.73 -0.86 0.73
C PHE A 80 4.27 0.16 1.75
N VAL A 81 3.22 -0.18 2.50
CA VAL A 81 2.80 0.52 3.69
C VAL A 81 3.29 -0.26 4.92
N LEU A 82 3.97 0.42 5.84
CA LEU A 82 4.48 -0.17 7.08
C LEU A 82 3.48 0.11 8.19
N HIS A 83 2.71 -0.90 8.59
CA HIS A 83 1.66 -0.73 9.59
C HIS A 83 1.61 -1.92 10.56
N GLN A 84 1.59 -1.62 11.87
CA GLN A 84 1.54 -2.61 12.96
C GLN A 84 2.64 -3.68 12.89
N GLY A 85 3.86 -3.31 12.49
CA GLY A 85 4.99 -4.24 12.38
C GLY A 85 4.92 -5.20 11.21
N ALA A 86 3.97 -5.01 10.28
CA ALA A 86 3.84 -5.77 9.05
C ALA A 86 4.01 -4.86 7.83
N ARG A 87 4.41 -5.47 6.70
CA ARG A 87 4.48 -4.83 5.39
C ARG A 87 3.21 -5.14 4.61
N TRP A 88 2.61 -4.12 4.01
CA TRP A 88 1.37 -4.23 3.24
C TRP A 88 1.65 -3.71 1.83
N ARG A 89 1.58 -4.57 0.82
CA ARG A 89 1.81 -4.17 -0.57
C ARG A 89 0.56 -3.49 -1.12
N VAL A 90 0.69 -2.31 -1.69
CA VAL A 90 -0.39 -1.65 -2.43
C VAL A 90 -0.76 -2.49 -3.64
N THR A 91 -2.02 -2.95 -3.69
CA THR A 91 -2.57 -3.80 -4.75
C THR A 91 -3.55 -3.05 -5.65
N ALA A 92 -4.18 -2.00 -5.13
CA ALA A 92 -5.01 -1.09 -5.91
C ALA A 92 -4.87 0.34 -5.38
N ASP A 93 -4.77 1.29 -6.30
CA ASP A 93 -4.81 2.72 -6.04
C ASP A 93 -6.06 3.35 -6.68
N SER A 94 -6.53 4.45 -6.10
CA SER A 94 -7.54 5.29 -6.72
C SER A 94 -7.22 6.75 -6.44
N ASP A 95 -7.28 7.55 -7.50
CA ASP A 95 -7.09 8.99 -7.41
C ASP A 95 -8.39 9.68 -6.96
N TRP A 96 -8.34 10.30 -5.79
CA TRP A 96 -9.41 11.12 -5.22
C TRP A 96 -8.96 12.56 -5.01
N SER A 97 -7.89 12.98 -5.71
CA SER A 97 -7.23 14.28 -5.51
C SER A 97 -8.15 15.48 -5.74
N ASP A 98 -9.22 15.33 -6.54
CA ASP A 98 -10.25 16.34 -6.68
C ASP A 98 -10.97 16.68 -5.34
N TYR A 99 -10.92 15.76 -4.36
CA TYR A 99 -11.40 15.93 -2.98
C TYR A 99 -10.25 16.18 -1.98
N GLY A 100 -9.01 16.35 -2.44
CA GLY A 100 -7.86 16.67 -1.59
C GLY A 100 -7.20 15.48 -0.89
N TYR A 101 -7.51 14.23 -1.26
CA TYR A 101 -6.88 13.05 -0.68
C TYR A 101 -6.72 11.92 -1.71
N TYR A 102 -6.00 10.87 -1.32
CA TYR A 102 -5.76 9.67 -2.11
C TYR A 102 -6.25 8.43 -1.37
N TYR A 103 -6.61 7.40 -2.12
CA TYR A 103 -7.11 6.15 -1.58
C TYR A 103 -6.33 4.97 -2.15
N ALA A 104 -5.98 4.01 -1.29
CA ALA A 104 -5.37 2.76 -1.73
C ALA A 104 -5.84 1.57 -0.89
N LEU A 105 -5.79 0.39 -1.50
CA LEU A 105 -5.87 -0.90 -0.84
C LEU A 105 -4.49 -1.53 -0.81
N ALA A 106 -4.09 -2.02 0.36
CA ALA A 106 -2.83 -2.71 0.54
C ALA A 106 -3.05 -4.07 1.21
N THR A 107 -2.53 -5.11 0.59
CA THR A 107 -2.66 -6.49 1.04
C THR A 107 -1.39 -6.91 1.79
N ARG A 108 -1.55 -7.67 2.87
CA ARG A 108 -0.43 -8.10 3.71
C ARG A 108 0.60 -8.88 2.89
N HIS A 109 1.86 -8.50 3.03
CA HIS A 109 2.99 -9.12 2.35
C HIS A 109 3.95 -9.73 3.36
N ASP A 110 3.90 -11.06 3.50
CA ASP A 110 4.84 -11.79 4.35
C ASP A 110 6.16 -12.07 3.59
N ALA A 111 7.26 -12.27 4.33
CA ALA A 111 8.61 -12.40 3.75
C ALA A 111 8.78 -13.60 2.80
N THR A 112 7.94 -14.63 2.91
CA THR A 112 7.88 -15.78 2.00
C THR A 112 7.21 -15.46 0.66
N SER A 113 6.55 -14.31 0.54
CA SER A 113 5.83 -13.88 -0.67
C SER A 113 6.66 -12.99 -1.59
N ARG A 114 7.96 -12.78 -1.31
CA ARG A 114 8.84 -11.98 -2.16
C ARG A 114 8.98 -12.62 -3.55
N PRO A 115 9.05 -11.83 -4.64
CA PRO A 115 9.43 -12.35 -5.94
C PRO A 115 10.77 -13.09 -5.82
N ARG A 116 10.78 -14.38 -6.15
CA ARG A 116 11.98 -15.23 -6.10
C ARG A 116 12.65 -15.37 -4.71
N ALA A 117 11.91 -15.20 -3.60
CA ALA A 117 12.40 -15.71 -2.33
C ALA A 117 12.70 -17.22 -2.48
N GLY A 118 13.90 -17.65 -2.07
CA GLY A 118 14.27 -19.05 -2.08
C GLY A 118 13.21 -19.84 -1.32
N ALA A 119 12.41 -20.62 -2.04
CA ALA A 119 11.16 -21.17 -1.51
C ALA A 119 11.39 -22.13 -0.33
N PHE A 120 12.60 -22.67 -0.18
CA PHE A 120 13.00 -23.57 0.90
C PHE A 120 14.52 -23.80 0.85
N VAL A 121 15.17 -23.89 2.01
CA VAL A 121 16.50 -24.51 2.14
C VAL A 121 16.25 -26.00 2.37
N VAL A 122 16.52 -26.83 1.37
CA VAL A 122 16.52 -28.30 1.56
C VAL A 122 17.80 -28.65 2.31
N THR A 123 17.66 -29.26 3.49
CA THR A 123 18.80 -29.78 4.27
C THR A 123 18.94 -31.26 4.03
#